data_AF-A0A968KVV6-F1
#
_entry.id   AF-A0A968KVV6-F1
#
_cell.length_a   1.000
_cell.length_b   1.000
_cell.length_c   1.000
_cell.angle_alpha   90.00
_cell.angle_beta   90.00
_cell.angle_gamma   90.00
#
_symmetry.space_group_name_H-M   'P 1'
#
loop_
_entity.id
_entity.type
_entity.pdbx_description
1 polymer ?
#
loop_
_entity_poly.entity_id
_entity_poly.type
_entity_poly.pdbx_seq_one_letter_code
_entity_poly.pdbx_strand_id
1 'polypeptide(L)'
;MRELVAVLISEHVRAEQVAEQNRRQAGGKLYLPKENYQVGDDLVFPALDWKHGKVTAGRAGNNPEVGEFDVLTVQLDDGAERFFASRLSNHGLNEEPASVEESEFDLDAVLRSHGKALEKKLEAAFQADEGLVRIAGRWFPRALLVDVNVGNLNLAEAVLDMAGGEPLPTSDLLKDVSLPEGANPKLTEFSLNLALQEDERFDEVGPAGKVLWCLYRLEPQEVREVPVFLNYSKIEYDPSVIDDQMLGLERELDDELSDVAPNVDAEADEVTFALIYPHLRAGTLPLSKRLLPFFPTAYESPRVRFTLVDGKTDKKMPGWVVREHGYVSGLRDWYNDNGLMPGSLVRIRRSENPGEVIIEAQTYRSTKDRVRTVIVGADGGVVFAM
;
A
#
# COMPACT_ATOMS: atom_id res chain seq x y z
N MET A 1 4.20 3.84 -4.81
CA MET A 1 3.97 5.18 -4.22
C MET A 1 5.15 5.68 -3.38
N ARG A 2 5.62 4.91 -2.39
CA ARG A 2 6.75 5.29 -1.53
C ARG A 2 8.00 5.78 -2.28
N GLU A 3 8.39 5.10 -3.35
CA GLU A 3 9.51 5.49 -4.21
C GLU A 3 9.27 6.86 -4.88
N LEU A 4 8.05 7.13 -5.37
CA LEU A 4 7.69 8.41 -5.98
C LEU A 4 7.70 9.55 -4.96
N VAL A 5 7.26 9.28 -3.72
CA VAL A 5 7.34 10.27 -2.63
C VAL A 5 8.78 10.59 -2.30
N ALA A 6 9.67 9.58 -2.24
CA ALA A 6 11.10 9.82 -2.01
C ALA A 6 11.70 10.71 -3.12
N VAL A 7 11.39 10.42 -4.38
CA VAL A 7 11.83 11.23 -5.54
C VAL A 7 11.27 12.66 -5.49
N LEU A 8 9.99 12.83 -5.16
CA LEU A 8 9.34 14.14 -5.04
C LEU A 8 10.02 14.99 -3.96
N ILE A 9 10.29 14.40 -2.79
CA ILE A 9 10.96 15.10 -1.70
C ILE A 9 12.38 15.49 -2.12
N SER A 10 13.15 14.57 -2.72
CA SER A 10 14.52 14.88 -3.15
C SER A 10 14.57 15.98 -4.19
N GLU A 11 13.65 16.00 -5.16
CA GLU A 11 13.60 17.04 -6.17
C GLU A 11 13.11 18.38 -5.60
N HIS A 12 12.19 18.37 -4.64
CA HIS A 12 11.77 19.60 -3.95
C HIS A 12 12.95 20.22 -3.17
N VAL A 13 13.70 19.41 -2.42
CA VAL A 13 14.89 19.87 -1.68
C VAL A 13 15.95 20.40 -2.62
N ARG A 14 16.21 19.68 -3.71
CA ARG A 14 17.15 20.14 -4.74
C ARG A 14 16.72 21.48 -5.33
N ALA A 15 15.43 21.66 -5.63
CA ALA A 15 14.90 22.91 -6.15
C ALA A 15 15.06 24.07 -5.15
N GLU A 16 14.81 23.83 -3.86
CA GLU A 16 15.04 24.80 -2.78
C GLU A 16 16.52 25.15 -2.64
N GLN A 17 17.42 24.16 -2.66
CA GLN A 17 18.87 24.40 -2.60
C GLN A 17 19.36 25.24 -3.80
N VAL A 18 18.86 24.96 -5.00
CA VAL A 18 19.18 25.76 -6.19
C VAL A 18 18.59 27.17 -6.07
N ALA A 19 17.38 27.32 -5.54
CA ALA A 19 16.77 28.63 -5.31
C ALA A 19 17.56 29.46 -4.27
N GLU A 20 17.98 28.85 -3.17
CA GLU A 20 18.88 29.48 -2.20
C GLU A 20 20.21 29.86 -2.81
N GLN A 21 20.84 28.95 -3.57
CA GLN A 21 22.13 29.22 -4.22
C GLN A 21 22.00 30.38 -5.22
N ASN A 22 20.91 30.45 -5.97
CA ASN A 22 20.61 31.56 -6.87
C ASN A 22 20.37 32.87 -6.08
N ARG A 23 19.70 32.85 -4.92
CA ARG A 23 19.57 34.03 -4.04
C ARG A 23 20.92 34.49 -3.49
N ARG A 24 21.84 33.57 -3.22
CA ARG A 24 23.23 33.85 -2.80
C ARG A 24 24.09 34.41 -3.94
N GLN A 25 23.83 33.99 -5.18
CA GLN A 25 24.57 34.43 -6.38
C GLN A 25 23.98 35.68 -7.05
N ALA A 26 22.75 36.06 -6.71
CA ALA A 26 22.22 37.38 -7.02
C ALA A 26 23.15 38.40 -6.35
N GLY A 27 23.93 39.13 -7.16
CA GLY A 27 25.06 39.92 -6.67
C GLY A 27 24.66 41.01 -5.66
N GLY A 28 25.62 41.35 -4.80
CA GLY A 28 25.50 42.41 -3.80
C GLY A 28 26.66 42.29 -2.80
N LYS A 29 26.99 43.37 -2.09
CA LYS A 29 28.02 43.32 -1.04
C LYS A 29 27.42 42.68 0.21
N LEU A 30 28.13 41.73 0.81
CA LEU A 30 27.74 41.14 2.09
C LEU A 30 27.67 42.22 3.16
N TYR A 31 26.53 42.41 3.82
CA TYR A 31 26.40 43.39 4.89
C TYR A 31 27.10 42.91 6.17
N LEU A 32 28.08 43.68 6.62
CA LEU A 32 28.77 43.54 7.89
C LEU A 32 28.77 44.90 8.60
N PRO A 33 28.29 45.00 9.86
CA PRO A 33 28.21 46.27 10.57
C PRO A 33 29.53 47.05 10.67
N LYS A 34 30.69 46.38 10.66
CA LYS A 34 32.02 47.03 10.68
C LYS A 34 32.37 47.77 9.38
N GLU A 35 31.75 47.43 8.26
CA GLU A 35 32.10 47.99 6.96
C GLU A 35 31.44 49.35 6.72
N ASN A 36 31.85 50.01 5.64
CA ASN A 36 31.34 51.30 5.21
C ASN A 36 30.65 51.16 3.85
N TYR A 37 29.43 51.67 3.75
CA TYR A 37 28.58 51.55 2.56
C TYR A 37 28.10 52.93 2.10
N GLN A 38 27.99 53.11 0.78
CA GLN A 38 27.55 54.36 0.18
C GLN A 38 26.10 54.29 -0.29
N VAL A 39 25.46 55.46 -0.38
CA VAL A 39 24.11 55.56 -0.98
C VAL A 39 24.16 55.05 -2.41
N GLY A 40 23.31 54.07 -2.71
CA GLY A 40 23.27 53.37 -3.99
C GLY A 40 23.95 51.99 -4.00
N ASP A 41 24.65 51.58 -2.95
CA ASP A 41 25.17 50.22 -2.82
C ASP A 41 24.03 49.19 -2.66
N ASP A 42 24.19 48.04 -3.33
CA ASP A 42 23.33 46.87 -3.17
C ASP A 42 23.96 45.93 -2.13
N LEU A 43 23.19 45.61 -1.08
CA LEU A 43 23.62 44.85 0.08
C LEU A 43 22.82 43.56 0.24
N VAL A 44 23.50 42.50 0.69
CA VAL A 44 22.90 41.20 1.01
C VAL A 44 22.98 40.97 2.51
N PHE A 45 21.86 40.58 3.13
CA PHE A 45 21.74 40.41 4.59
C PHE A 45 21.57 38.93 4.98
N PRO A 46 22.64 38.21 5.38
CA PRO A 46 22.55 36.79 5.76
C PRO A 46 21.63 36.54 6.95
N ALA A 47 21.67 37.43 7.96
CA ALA A 47 20.83 37.34 9.16
C ALA A 47 19.34 37.63 8.91
N LEU A 48 18.97 37.99 7.67
CA LEU A 48 17.60 38.24 7.23
C LEU A 48 17.27 37.36 6.02
N ASP A 49 17.61 36.07 6.09
CA ASP A 49 17.33 35.06 5.04
C ASP A 49 17.85 35.46 3.65
N TRP A 50 19.05 36.05 3.60
CA TRP A 50 19.70 36.49 2.35
C TRP A 50 18.89 37.52 1.55
N LYS A 51 18.07 38.33 2.22
CA LYS A 51 17.38 39.45 1.57
C LYS A 51 18.36 40.43 0.94
N HIS A 52 17.98 40.96 -0.22
CA HIS A 52 18.66 42.08 -0.86
C HIS A 52 18.02 43.39 -0.44
N GLY A 53 18.85 44.43 -0.39
CA GLY A 53 18.37 45.78 -0.19
C GLY A 53 19.35 46.82 -0.68
N LYS A 54 18.82 47.97 -1.07
CA LYS A 54 19.59 49.09 -1.59
C LYS A 54 19.67 50.22 -0.58
N VAL A 55 20.88 50.76 -0.38
CA VAL A 55 21.08 51.90 0.53
C VAL A 55 20.49 53.16 -0.09
N THR A 56 19.46 53.72 0.54
CA THR A 56 18.76 54.95 0.09
C THR A 56 19.29 56.21 0.78
N ALA A 57 19.76 56.10 2.02
CA ALA A 57 20.33 57.21 2.78
C ALA A 57 21.31 56.72 3.86
N GLY A 58 22.21 57.60 4.31
CA GLY A 58 23.11 57.35 5.44
C GLY A 58 23.26 58.61 6.31
N ARG A 59 23.26 58.45 7.64
CA ARG A 59 23.47 59.55 8.60
C ARG A 59 24.38 59.13 9.75
N ALA A 60 25.11 60.08 10.33
CA ALA A 60 25.95 59.81 11.51
C ALA A 60 25.08 59.51 12.74
N GLY A 61 25.37 58.39 13.39
CA GLY A 61 24.85 57.97 14.68
C GLY A 61 25.87 58.22 15.79
N ASN A 62 25.39 58.65 16.95
CA ASN A 62 26.24 58.82 18.12
C ASN A 62 25.55 58.21 19.33
N ASN A 63 26.15 57.18 19.91
CA ASN A 63 25.71 56.59 21.16
C ASN A 63 26.85 56.65 22.19
N PRO A 64 26.66 57.32 23.35
CA PRO A 64 27.66 57.44 24.40
C PRO A 64 28.26 56.12 24.89
N GLU A 65 27.53 55.02 24.78
CA GLU A 65 27.96 53.69 25.25
C GLU A 65 28.72 52.88 24.19
N VAL A 66 28.53 53.19 22.90
CA VAL A 66 29.00 52.37 21.77
C VAL A 66 30.03 53.11 20.90
N GLY A 67 30.02 54.44 20.92
CA GLY A 67 30.89 55.30 20.12
C GLY A 67 30.23 55.84 18.84
N GLU A 68 31.05 56.28 17.90
CA GLU A 68 30.62 56.78 16.59
C GLU A 68 30.31 55.62 15.63
N PHE A 69 29.15 55.65 15.00
CA PHE A 69 28.74 54.72 13.95
C PHE A 69 27.84 55.44 12.96
N ASP A 70 27.59 54.86 11.79
CA ASP A 70 26.68 55.43 10.79
C ASP A 70 25.38 54.61 10.75
N VAL A 71 24.24 55.27 10.51
CA VAL A 71 22.92 54.64 10.34
C VAL A 71 22.54 54.71 8.87
N LEU A 72 22.47 53.55 8.23
CA LEU A 72 22.01 53.36 6.86
C LEU A 72 20.51 53.16 6.83
N THR A 73 19.86 53.74 5.84
CA THR A 73 18.48 53.47 5.47
C THR A 73 18.52 52.58 4.24
N VAL A 74 17.95 51.39 4.34
CA VAL A 74 17.99 50.37 3.31
C VAL A 74 16.57 49.99 2.93
N GLN A 75 16.27 50.08 1.64
CA GLN A 75 15.02 49.57 1.08
C GLN A 75 15.23 48.12 0.65
N LEU A 76 14.52 47.20 1.30
CA LEU A 76 14.55 45.77 1.00
C LEU A 76 13.66 45.44 -0.20
N ASP A 77 13.90 44.30 -0.83
CA ASP A 77 13.12 43.80 -1.97
C ASP A 77 11.63 43.59 -1.66
N ASP A 78 11.26 43.36 -0.40
CA ASP A 78 9.87 43.25 0.05
C ASP A 78 9.16 44.62 0.18
N GLY A 79 9.85 45.70 -0.21
CA GLY A 79 9.38 47.08 -0.13
C GLY A 79 9.54 47.71 1.25
N ALA A 80 9.97 46.95 2.26
CA ALA A 80 10.16 47.48 3.61
C ALA A 80 11.42 48.35 3.70
N GLU A 81 11.29 49.49 4.37
CA GLU A 81 12.40 50.35 4.72
C GLU A 81 12.90 49.99 6.12
N ARG A 82 14.19 49.68 6.26
CA ARG A 82 14.81 49.33 7.55
C ARG A 82 16.11 50.10 7.76
N PHE A 83 16.46 50.28 9.03
CA PHE A 83 17.68 50.94 9.44
C PHE A 83 18.75 49.93 9.87
N PHE A 84 19.97 50.15 9.40
CA PHE A 84 21.12 49.29 9.64
C PHE A 84 22.32 50.12 10.12
N ALA A 85 23.24 49.54 10.89
CA ALA A 85 24.40 50.23 11.42
C ALA A 85 25.65 49.91 10.57
N SER A 86 26.43 50.92 10.20
CA SER A 86 27.72 50.77 9.53
C SER A 86 28.84 51.41 10.33
N ARG A 87 30.09 51.02 10.08
CA ARG A 87 31.29 51.42 10.85
C ARG A 87 31.22 51.07 12.35
N LEU A 88 30.41 50.09 12.71
CA LEU A 88 30.28 49.60 14.07
C LEU A 88 31.22 48.39 14.25
N SER A 89 32.40 48.64 14.83
CA SER A 89 33.46 47.63 14.97
C SER A 89 33.08 46.47 15.89
N ASN A 90 32.45 46.75 17.04
CA ASN A 90 32.06 45.75 18.02
C ASN A 90 30.58 45.38 17.85
N HIS A 91 30.32 44.30 17.11
CA HIS A 91 28.97 43.76 16.88
C HIS A 91 29.04 42.25 16.65
N GLY A 92 28.12 41.47 17.20
CA GLY A 92 28.13 39.99 17.09
C GLY A 92 28.15 39.49 15.64
N LEU A 93 27.44 40.17 14.73
CA LEU A 93 27.43 39.88 13.28
C LEU A 93 28.78 40.11 12.57
N ASN A 94 29.77 40.75 13.21
CA ASN A 94 31.11 40.96 12.62
C ASN A 94 32.06 39.78 12.82
N GLU A 95 31.82 38.99 13.88
CA GLU A 95 32.66 37.87 14.33
C GLU A 95 32.08 36.52 13.88
N GLU A 96 30.75 36.40 13.91
CA GLU A 96 30.00 35.27 13.36
C GLU A 96 29.07 35.79 12.24
N PRO A 97 29.57 36.01 11.01
CA PRO A 97 28.65 36.16 9.89
C PRO A 97 27.81 34.90 9.85
N ALA A 98 26.48 35.02 9.94
CA ALA A 98 25.56 33.89 10.02
C ALA A 98 25.99 32.80 9.04
N SER A 99 26.68 31.79 9.58
CA SER A 99 27.07 30.64 8.79
C SER A 99 25.78 29.95 8.46
N VAL A 100 25.57 29.72 7.17
CA VAL A 100 24.53 28.80 6.76
C VAL A 100 24.90 27.48 7.40
N GLU A 101 24.22 27.10 8.48
CA GLU A 101 24.12 25.70 8.80
C GLU A 101 23.49 25.09 7.55
N GLU A 102 24.29 24.38 6.76
CA GLU A 102 23.75 23.45 5.79
C GLU A 102 22.89 22.51 6.63
N SER A 103 21.59 22.80 6.71
CA SER A 103 20.66 21.89 7.33
C SER A 103 20.78 20.59 6.55
N GLU A 104 21.46 19.61 7.16
CA GLU A 104 21.63 18.29 6.59
C GLU A 104 20.22 17.73 6.42
N PHE A 105 19.74 17.77 5.17
CA PHE A 105 18.42 17.29 4.86
C PHE A 105 18.40 15.77 4.98
N ASP A 106 17.81 15.26 6.06
CA ASP A 106 17.61 13.83 6.26
C ASP A 106 16.28 13.38 5.61
N LEU A 107 16.39 12.86 4.39
CA LEU A 107 15.27 12.26 3.65
C LEU A 107 14.57 11.15 4.46
N ASP A 108 15.34 10.34 5.19
CA ASP A 108 14.80 9.22 5.95
C ASP A 108 14.04 9.68 7.19
N ALA A 109 14.44 10.80 7.81
CA ALA A 109 13.66 11.43 8.88
C ALA A 109 12.29 11.88 8.38
N VAL A 110 12.23 12.56 7.22
CA VAL A 110 10.97 13.05 6.62
C VAL A 110 10.07 11.90 6.19
N LEU A 111 10.63 10.86 5.57
CA LEU A 111 9.86 9.67 5.18
C LEU A 111 9.28 8.94 6.39
N ARG A 112 10.01 8.88 7.52
CA ARG A 112 9.52 8.27 8.76
C ARG A 112 8.39 9.06 9.40
N SER A 113 8.47 10.38 9.44
CA SER A 113 7.48 11.24 10.11
C SER A 113 6.27 11.56 9.23
N HIS A 114 6.48 11.81 7.94
CA HIS A 114 5.46 12.34 7.02
C HIS A 114 5.17 11.46 5.81
N GLY A 115 5.90 10.36 5.60
CA GLY A 115 5.78 9.52 4.40
C GLY A 115 4.34 9.07 4.11
N LYS A 116 3.62 8.51 5.10
CA LYS A 116 2.24 8.05 4.92
C LYS A 116 1.27 9.17 4.52
N ALA A 117 1.43 10.36 5.09
CA ALA A 117 0.58 11.50 4.77
C ALA A 117 0.86 12.02 3.35
N LEU A 118 2.13 12.03 2.93
CA LEU A 118 2.54 12.41 1.58
C LEU A 118 2.10 11.38 0.54
N GLU A 119 2.23 10.08 0.82
CA GLU A 119 1.72 9.01 -0.05
C GLU A 119 0.23 9.19 -0.34
N LYS A 120 -0.58 9.43 0.70
CA LYS A 120 -2.02 9.65 0.55
C LYS A 120 -2.35 10.90 -0.29
N LYS A 121 -1.63 11.99 -0.09
CA LYS A 121 -1.82 13.23 -0.86
C LYS A 121 -1.41 13.05 -2.32
N LEU A 122 -0.28 12.38 -2.57
CA LEU A 122 0.21 12.13 -3.91
C LEU A 122 -0.73 11.19 -4.67
N GLU A 123 -1.24 10.16 -4.00
CA GLU A 123 -2.22 9.25 -4.57
C GLU A 123 -3.51 9.97 -4.94
N ALA A 124 -4.04 10.82 -4.07
CA ALA A 124 -5.23 11.61 -4.36
C ALA A 124 -5.01 12.58 -5.54
N ALA A 125 -3.83 13.19 -5.64
CA ALA A 125 -3.48 14.06 -6.76
C ALA A 125 -3.40 13.28 -8.08
N PHE A 126 -2.79 12.09 -8.07
CA PHE A 126 -2.66 11.25 -9.27
C PHE A 126 -4.01 10.67 -9.71
N GLN A 127 -4.89 10.33 -8.78
CA GLN A 127 -6.26 9.91 -9.09
C GLN A 127 -7.10 11.01 -9.73
N ALA A 128 -6.81 12.28 -9.44
CA ALA A 128 -7.51 13.42 -10.02
C ALA A 128 -7.02 13.79 -11.43
N ASP A 129 -5.90 13.22 -11.88
CA ASP A 129 -5.30 13.52 -13.18
C ASP A 129 -5.70 12.47 -14.23
N GLU A 130 -6.53 12.85 -15.20
CA GLU A 130 -6.97 11.99 -16.31
C GLU A 130 -5.82 11.55 -17.24
N GLY A 131 -4.67 12.25 -17.18
CA GLY A 131 -3.46 11.92 -17.93
C GLY A 131 -2.68 10.75 -17.34
N LEU A 132 -3.02 10.28 -16.13
CA LEU A 132 -2.37 9.18 -15.44
C LEU A 132 -3.29 7.98 -15.32
N VAL A 133 -2.72 6.78 -15.44
CA VAL A 133 -3.41 5.51 -15.24
C VAL A 133 -2.71 4.70 -14.15
N ARG A 134 -3.48 3.93 -13.37
CA ARG A 134 -2.97 3.08 -12.28
C ARG A 134 -3.24 1.61 -12.57
N ILE A 135 -2.22 0.77 -12.37
CA ILE A 135 -2.30 -0.69 -12.51
C ILE A 135 -1.42 -1.34 -11.44
N ALA A 136 -1.98 -2.25 -10.64
CA ALA A 136 -1.25 -3.04 -9.64
C ALA A 136 -0.37 -2.18 -8.71
N GLY A 137 -0.88 -1.00 -8.34
CA GLY A 137 -0.19 -0.03 -7.48
C GLY A 137 0.91 0.82 -8.15
N ARG A 138 1.05 0.76 -9.48
CA ARG A 138 1.97 1.58 -10.28
C ARG A 138 1.22 2.60 -11.12
N TRP A 139 1.81 3.77 -11.32
CA TRP A 139 1.22 4.89 -12.08
C TRP A 139 2.01 5.17 -13.35
N PHE A 140 1.33 5.49 -14.44
CA PHE A 140 1.96 5.75 -15.73
C PHE A 140 1.22 6.80 -16.57
N PRO A 141 1.93 7.62 -17.36
CA PRO A 141 1.29 8.56 -18.29
C PRO A 141 0.55 7.86 -19.43
N ARG A 142 -0.74 8.18 -19.61
CA ARG A 142 -1.60 7.62 -20.65
C ARG A 142 -1.07 7.88 -22.06
N ALA A 143 -0.47 9.06 -22.28
CA ALA A 143 0.05 9.48 -23.58
C ALA A 143 1.22 8.62 -24.12
N LEU A 144 1.86 7.83 -23.26
CA LEU A 144 2.99 6.98 -23.64
C LEU A 144 2.57 5.54 -23.94
N LEU A 145 1.30 5.18 -23.76
CA LEU A 145 0.83 3.81 -23.92
C LEU A 145 0.82 3.36 -25.38
N VAL A 146 1.06 2.06 -25.57
CA VAL A 146 0.89 1.40 -26.87
C VAL A 146 -0.59 1.13 -27.08
N ASP A 147 -1.06 1.32 -28.30
CA ASP A 147 -2.45 1.05 -28.66
C ASP A 147 -2.74 -0.46 -28.61
N VAL A 148 -3.74 -0.85 -27.81
CA VAL A 148 -4.21 -2.23 -27.67
C VAL A 148 -5.64 -2.29 -28.13
N ASN A 149 -5.88 -3.02 -29.22
CA ASN A 149 -7.21 -3.16 -29.81
C ASN A 149 -7.90 -4.47 -29.40
N VAL A 150 -9.17 -4.60 -29.77
CA VAL A 150 -10.01 -5.78 -29.49
C VAL A 150 -9.42 -7.08 -30.07
N GLY A 151 -8.70 -7.01 -31.19
CA GLY A 151 -8.03 -8.18 -31.77
C GLY A 151 -6.96 -8.74 -30.84
N ASN A 152 -6.18 -7.87 -30.21
CA ASN A 152 -5.18 -8.25 -29.21
C ASN A 152 -5.83 -8.89 -27.98
N LEU A 153 -6.95 -8.33 -27.51
CA LEU A 153 -7.70 -8.89 -26.38
C LEU A 153 -8.28 -10.27 -26.72
N ASN A 154 -8.79 -10.47 -27.93
CA ASN A 154 -9.29 -11.78 -28.36
C ASN A 154 -8.19 -12.84 -28.43
N LEU A 155 -6.97 -12.47 -28.82
CA LEU A 155 -5.81 -13.35 -28.77
C LEU A 155 -5.45 -13.70 -27.32
N ALA A 156 -5.42 -12.70 -26.43
CA ALA A 156 -5.18 -12.94 -25.00
C ALA A 156 -6.24 -13.86 -24.38
N GLU A 157 -7.53 -13.68 -24.73
CA GLU A 157 -8.61 -14.57 -24.31
C GLU A 157 -8.35 -16.00 -24.79
N ALA A 158 -7.99 -16.21 -26.06
CA ALA A 158 -7.72 -17.54 -26.58
C ALA A 158 -6.56 -18.23 -25.85
N VAL A 159 -5.49 -17.49 -25.52
CA VAL A 159 -4.35 -18.01 -24.74
C VAL A 159 -4.78 -18.43 -23.34
N LEU A 160 -5.58 -17.61 -22.65
CA LEU A 160 -6.09 -17.94 -21.32
C LEU A 160 -7.12 -19.07 -21.34
N ASP A 161 -7.92 -19.18 -22.39
CA ASP A 161 -8.89 -20.27 -22.55
C ASP A 161 -8.17 -21.62 -22.73
N MET A 162 -7.05 -21.64 -23.47
CA MET A 162 -6.18 -22.81 -23.58
C MET A 162 -5.51 -23.18 -22.24
N ALA A 163 -5.27 -22.21 -21.35
CA ALA A 163 -4.74 -22.46 -20.01
C ALA A 163 -5.78 -23.08 -19.05
N GLY A 164 -7.06 -23.12 -19.43
CA GLY A 164 -8.09 -23.86 -18.71
C GLY A 164 -8.37 -23.38 -17.29
N GLY A 165 -8.19 -22.07 -17.03
CA GLY A 165 -8.41 -21.46 -15.71
C GLY A 165 -7.15 -21.31 -14.86
N GLU A 166 -5.98 -21.75 -15.33
CA GLU A 166 -4.70 -21.41 -14.71
C GLU A 166 -4.28 -19.97 -15.10
N PRO A 167 -4.03 -19.08 -14.13
CA PRO A 167 -3.67 -17.70 -14.45
C PRO A 167 -2.28 -17.57 -15.06
N LEU A 168 -2.16 -16.68 -16.04
CA LEU A 168 -0.91 -16.44 -16.75
C LEU A 168 -0.37 -15.03 -16.51
N PRO A 169 0.96 -14.85 -16.42
CA PRO A 169 1.56 -13.53 -16.43
C PRO A 169 1.45 -12.89 -17.82
N THR A 170 1.40 -11.57 -17.86
CA THR A 170 1.30 -10.78 -19.08
C THR A 170 2.43 -11.07 -20.06
N SER A 171 3.63 -11.35 -19.54
CA SER A 171 4.79 -11.77 -20.35
C SER A 171 4.55 -13.04 -21.16
N ASP A 172 3.70 -13.95 -20.67
CA ASP A 172 3.33 -15.16 -21.41
C ASP A 172 2.28 -14.87 -22.47
N LEU A 173 1.30 -14.00 -22.17
CA LEU A 173 0.30 -13.55 -23.15
C LEU A 173 0.96 -12.83 -24.34
N LEU A 174 1.98 -12.00 -24.08
CA LEU A 174 2.71 -11.24 -25.10
C LEU A 174 3.46 -12.10 -26.13
N LYS A 175 3.65 -13.41 -25.88
CA LYS A 175 4.29 -14.31 -26.85
C LYS A 175 3.43 -14.54 -28.08
N ASP A 176 2.11 -14.56 -27.87
CA ASP A 176 1.13 -14.85 -28.92
C ASP A 176 0.35 -13.59 -29.32
N VAL A 177 0.21 -12.61 -28.42
CA VAL A 177 -0.41 -11.31 -28.72
C VAL A 177 0.61 -10.43 -29.48
N SER A 178 0.42 -10.29 -30.80
CA SER A 178 1.28 -9.45 -31.63
C SER A 178 0.98 -7.95 -31.43
N LEU A 179 1.84 -7.25 -30.67
CA LEU A 179 1.80 -5.79 -30.50
C LEU A 179 2.83 -5.10 -31.42
N PRO A 180 2.67 -3.79 -31.74
CA PRO A 180 3.55 -3.08 -32.66
C PRO A 180 5.05 -3.23 -32.32
N GLU A 181 5.86 -3.65 -33.29
CA GLU A 181 7.30 -3.83 -33.14
C GLU A 181 8.01 -2.48 -32.90
N GLY A 182 8.91 -2.43 -31.92
CA GLY A 182 9.75 -1.26 -31.62
C GLY A 182 9.46 -0.54 -30.29
N ALA A 183 8.37 -0.90 -29.60
CA ALA A 183 8.10 -0.40 -28.26
C ALA A 183 8.97 -1.10 -27.18
N ASN A 184 9.26 -0.38 -26.09
CA ASN A 184 9.96 -0.96 -24.94
C ASN A 184 9.10 -2.11 -24.35
N PRO A 185 9.65 -3.33 -24.13
CA PRO A 185 8.87 -4.47 -23.63
C PRO A 185 8.07 -4.18 -22.36
N LYS A 186 8.62 -3.38 -21.43
CA LYS A 186 7.93 -2.99 -20.19
C LYS A 186 6.72 -2.10 -20.45
N LEU A 187 6.80 -1.25 -21.48
CA LEU A 187 5.70 -0.39 -21.89
C LEU A 187 4.60 -1.20 -22.56
N THR A 188 4.98 -2.15 -23.41
CA THR A 188 4.06 -3.09 -24.06
C THR A 188 3.30 -3.92 -23.03
N GLU A 189 4.00 -4.46 -22.03
CA GLU A 189 3.42 -5.20 -20.90
C GLU A 189 2.45 -4.32 -20.10
N PHE A 190 2.86 -3.09 -19.77
CA PHE A 190 2.01 -2.15 -19.05
C PHE A 190 0.74 -1.81 -19.84
N SER A 191 0.86 -1.59 -21.15
CA SER A 191 -0.27 -1.24 -22.01
C SER A 191 -1.26 -2.41 -22.15
N LEU A 192 -0.76 -3.65 -22.27
CA LEU A 192 -1.62 -4.83 -22.30
C LEU A 192 -2.32 -5.04 -20.96
N ASN A 193 -1.62 -4.86 -19.83
CA ASN A 193 -2.27 -4.94 -18.51
C ASN A 193 -3.42 -3.96 -18.37
N LEU A 194 -3.27 -2.73 -18.87
CA LEU A 194 -4.34 -1.74 -18.79
C LEU A 194 -5.56 -2.21 -19.57
N ALA A 195 -5.34 -2.65 -20.80
CA ALA A 195 -6.41 -3.06 -21.69
C ALA A 195 -7.15 -4.31 -21.17
N LEU A 196 -6.44 -5.23 -20.52
CA LEU A 196 -7.05 -6.38 -19.84
C LEU A 196 -7.84 -5.95 -18.60
N GLN A 197 -7.33 -4.99 -17.82
CA GLN A 197 -8.01 -4.48 -16.62
C GLN A 197 -9.32 -3.74 -16.94
N GLU A 198 -9.37 -3.05 -18.09
CA GLU A 198 -10.56 -2.32 -18.54
C GLU A 198 -11.63 -3.24 -19.18
N ASP A 199 -11.31 -4.50 -19.47
CA ASP A 199 -12.21 -5.47 -20.13
C ASP A 199 -12.74 -6.52 -19.14
N GLU A 200 -14.06 -6.57 -18.97
CA GLU A 200 -14.76 -7.40 -17.98
C GLU A 200 -14.55 -8.92 -18.13
N ARG A 201 -14.04 -9.39 -19.29
CA ARG A 201 -13.76 -10.83 -19.49
C ARG A 201 -12.59 -11.32 -18.66
N PHE A 202 -11.65 -10.42 -18.35
CA PHE A 202 -10.41 -10.74 -17.68
C PHE A 202 -10.48 -10.34 -16.22
N ASP A 203 -9.82 -11.12 -15.38
CA ASP A 203 -9.62 -10.77 -13.99
C ASP A 203 -8.15 -10.87 -13.60
N GLU A 204 -7.71 -9.89 -12.83
CA GLU A 204 -6.36 -9.85 -12.26
C GLU A 204 -6.42 -10.58 -10.92
N VAL A 205 -5.69 -11.68 -10.81
CA VAL A 205 -5.79 -12.62 -9.69
C VAL A 205 -4.44 -12.87 -9.03
N GLY A 206 -3.45 -12.01 -9.31
CA GLY A 206 -2.10 -12.13 -8.82
C GLY A 206 -1.94 -11.67 -7.36
N PRO A 207 -0.98 -12.25 -6.62
CA PRO A 207 -0.60 -11.72 -5.31
C PRO A 207 0.18 -10.40 -5.46
N ALA A 208 0.29 -9.63 -4.38
CA ALA A 208 0.96 -8.34 -4.34
C ALA A 208 2.35 -8.39 -5.01
N GLY A 209 2.51 -7.56 -6.05
CA GLY A 209 3.75 -7.45 -6.83
C GLY A 209 3.86 -8.39 -8.04
N LYS A 210 2.89 -9.28 -8.25
CA LYS A 210 2.77 -10.10 -9.47
C LYS A 210 1.43 -9.83 -10.13
N VAL A 211 1.43 -9.63 -11.45
CA VAL A 211 0.20 -9.48 -12.24
C VAL A 211 -0.07 -10.81 -12.93
N LEU A 212 -1.19 -11.44 -12.62
CA LEU A 212 -1.62 -12.70 -13.23
C LEU A 212 -3.05 -12.55 -13.72
N TRP A 213 -3.31 -12.97 -14.96
CA TRP A 213 -4.61 -12.85 -15.60
C TRP A 213 -5.31 -14.19 -15.69
N CYS A 214 -6.60 -14.21 -15.40
CA CYS A 214 -7.50 -15.32 -15.64
C CYS A 214 -8.72 -14.85 -16.42
N LEU A 215 -9.45 -15.77 -17.05
CA LEU A 215 -10.78 -15.47 -17.58
C LEU A 215 -11.81 -15.64 -16.48
N TYR A 216 -12.61 -14.59 -16.26
CA TYR A 216 -13.66 -14.60 -15.23
C TYR A 216 -14.58 -15.81 -15.38
N ARG A 217 -14.96 -16.20 -16.61
CA ARG A 217 -15.83 -17.36 -16.87
C ARG A 217 -15.25 -18.72 -16.47
N LEU A 218 -13.93 -18.83 -16.36
CA LEU A 218 -13.23 -20.07 -16.00
C LEU A 218 -12.95 -20.18 -14.50
N GLU A 219 -13.26 -19.15 -13.72
CA GLU A 219 -13.13 -19.20 -12.28
C GLU A 219 -14.13 -20.17 -11.64
N PRO A 220 -13.75 -20.83 -10.53
CA PRO A 220 -14.67 -21.66 -9.75
C PRO A 220 -15.93 -20.88 -9.35
N GLN A 221 -17.07 -21.57 -9.25
CA GLN A 221 -18.33 -20.90 -8.93
C GLN A 221 -18.26 -20.19 -7.57
N GLU A 222 -17.63 -20.81 -6.58
CA GLU A 222 -17.49 -20.27 -5.22
C GLU A 222 -16.57 -19.05 -5.14
N VAL A 223 -15.90 -18.69 -6.24
CA VAL A 223 -15.06 -17.49 -6.36
C VAL A 223 -15.81 -16.35 -7.05
N ARG A 224 -16.75 -16.70 -7.92
CA ARG A 224 -17.62 -15.76 -8.64
C ARG A 224 -18.84 -15.36 -7.81
N GLU A 225 -19.38 -16.29 -7.04
CA GLU A 225 -20.59 -16.12 -6.25
C GLU A 225 -20.33 -16.58 -4.81
N VAL A 226 -20.81 -15.79 -3.85
CA VAL A 226 -20.75 -16.18 -2.44
C VAL A 226 -21.58 -17.45 -2.22
N PRO A 227 -20.98 -18.53 -1.68
CA PRO A 227 -21.72 -19.74 -1.36
C PRO A 227 -22.90 -19.45 -0.44
N VAL A 228 -24.05 -20.08 -0.70
CA VAL A 228 -25.31 -19.86 0.05
C VAL A 228 -25.14 -20.03 1.56
N PHE A 229 -24.26 -20.93 2.00
CA PHE A 229 -23.99 -21.17 3.41
C PHE A 229 -23.22 -20.04 4.12
N LEU A 230 -22.55 -19.15 3.37
CA LEU A 230 -21.82 -17.99 3.89
C LEU A 230 -22.63 -16.69 3.76
N ASN A 231 -23.85 -16.73 3.23
CA ASN A 231 -24.70 -15.55 3.15
C ASN A 231 -25.20 -15.15 4.54
N TYR A 232 -24.57 -14.13 5.11
CA TYR A 232 -24.95 -13.53 6.36
C TYR A 232 -25.70 -12.21 6.14
N SER A 233 -26.87 -12.07 6.77
CA SER A 233 -27.58 -10.78 6.85
C SER A 233 -27.28 -10.14 8.19
N LYS A 234 -26.54 -9.01 8.16
CA LYS A 234 -26.11 -8.32 9.37
C LYS A 234 -27.31 -7.90 10.22
N ILE A 235 -27.27 -8.29 11.49
CA ILE A 235 -28.25 -7.89 12.48
C ILE A 235 -27.65 -6.72 13.26
N GLU A 236 -28.34 -5.59 13.32
CA GLU A 236 -27.92 -4.47 14.17
C GLU A 236 -28.15 -4.83 15.64
N TYR A 237 -27.11 -4.69 16.45
CA TYR A 237 -27.17 -4.86 17.90
C TYR A 237 -26.24 -3.85 18.57
N ASP A 238 -26.50 -3.57 19.85
CA ASP A 238 -25.62 -2.75 20.69
C ASP A 238 -24.47 -3.62 21.21
N PRO A 239 -23.20 -3.36 20.84
CA PRO A 239 -22.07 -4.18 21.29
C PRO A 239 -21.89 -4.24 22.81
N SER A 240 -22.42 -3.27 23.56
CA SER A 240 -22.32 -3.24 25.02
C SER A 240 -23.10 -4.35 25.73
N VAL A 241 -24.00 -5.04 25.02
CA VAL A 241 -24.79 -6.15 25.57
C VAL A 241 -24.06 -7.49 25.50
N ILE A 242 -22.92 -7.57 24.81
CA ILE A 242 -22.10 -8.78 24.69
C ILE A 242 -21.18 -8.86 25.91
N ASP A 243 -21.40 -9.88 26.75
CA ASP A 243 -20.56 -10.12 27.92
C ASP A 243 -19.23 -10.82 27.56
N ASP A 244 -18.32 -10.91 28.53
CA ASP A 244 -17.01 -11.54 28.34
C ASP A 244 -17.10 -13.03 27.95
N GLN A 245 -18.16 -13.74 28.34
CA GLN A 245 -18.35 -15.15 27.97
C GLN A 245 -18.77 -15.27 26.50
N MET A 246 -19.66 -14.39 26.04
CA MET A 246 -20.07 -14.31 24.63
C MET A 246 -18.91 -13.88 23.73
N LEU A 247 -18.09 -12.91 24.16
CA LEU A 247 -16.84 -12.57 23.47
C LEU A 247 -15.85 -13.74 23.45
N GLY A 248 -15.84 -14.57 24.50
CA GLY A 248 -15.08 -15.82 24.53
C GLY A 248 -15.53 -16.79 23.43
N LEU A 249 -16.84 -16.96 23.24
CA LEU A 249 -17.39 -17.82 22.18
C LEU A 249 -17.11 -17.27 20.77
N GLU A 250 -17.20 -15.95 20.58
CA GLU A 250 -16.82 -15.31 19.31
C GLU A 250 -15.35 -15.58 18.97
N ARG A 251 -14.47 -15.50 19.97
CA ARG A 251 -13.04 -15.85 19.83
C ARG A 251 -12.80 -17.32 19.49
N GLU A 252 -13.63 -18.22 19.99
CA GLU A 252 -13.54 -19.65 19.70
C GLU A 252 -14.03 -20.00 18.28
N LEU A 253 -15.05 -19.27 17.78
CA LEU A 253 -15.54 -19.43 16.41
C LEU A 253 -14.49 -18.97 15.38
N ASP A 254 -13.86 -17.82 15.62
CA ASP A 254 -12.73 -17.29 14.83
C ASP A 254 -13.01 -17.35 13.31
N ASP A 255 -14.16 -16.84 12.90
CA ASP A 255 -14.60 -16.77 11.51
C ASP A 255 -14.33 -15.39 10.88
N GLU A 256 -14.77 -15.19 9.63
CA GLU A 256 -14.62 -13.94 8.87
C GLU A 256 -15.47 -12.78 9.38
N LEU A 257 -16.49 -13.07 10.20
CA LEU A 257 -17.42 -12.10 10.77
C LEU A 257 -17.01 -11.67 12.18
N SER A 258 -16.08 -12.39 12.80
CA SER A 258 -15.60 -12.16 14.16
C SER A 258 -14.81 -10.84 14.23
N ASP A 259 -15.28 -9.88 15.03
CA ASP A 259 -14.64 -8.57 15.19
C ASP A 259 -13.64 -8.54 16.36
N VAL A 260 -13.10 -9.69 16.73
CA VAL A 260 -12.18 -9.77 17.86
C VAL A 260 -10.78 -9.29 17.44
N ALA A 261 -10.18 -8.36 18.20
CA ALA A 261 -8.77 -8.05 18.03
C ALA A 261 -7.94 -9.34 18.16
N PRO A 262 -6.99 -9.62 17.24
CA PRO A 262 -6.17 -10.81 17.32
C PRO A 262 -5.43 -10.81 18.66
N ASN A 263 -5.52 -11.93 19.39
CA ASN A 263 -4.63 -12.15 20.53
C ASN A 263 -3.22 -12.26 19.93
N VAL A 264 -2.40 -11.26 20.18
CA VAL A 264 -1.18 -10.97 19.44
C VAL A 264 -0.12 -12.01 19.76
N ASP A 265 -0.01 -13.03 18.91
CA ASP A 265 1.26 -13.64 18.54
C ASP A 265 1.40 -13.48 17.02
N ALA A 266 1.72 -12.25 16.59
CA ALA A 266 1.96 -11.91 15.18
C ALA A 266 3.15 -12.66 14.55
N GLU A 267 3.86 -13.47 15.34
CA GLU A 267 5.02 -14.29 14.98
C GLU A 267 4.72 -15.79 14.93
N ALA A 268 3.47 -16.24 15.14
CA ALA A 268 3.15 -17.65 15.04
C ALA A 268 3.29 -18.15 13.59
N ASP A 269 4.19 -19.11 13.35
CA ASP A 269 4.39 -19.75 12.05
C ASP A 269 3.28 -20.75 11.68
N GLU A 270 2.39 -21.05 12.63
CA GLU A 270 1.25 -21.94 12.45
C GLU A 270 0.02 -21.47 13.23
N VAL A 271 -1.16 -21.79 12.70
CA VAL A 271 -2.44 -21.55 13.36
C VAL A 271 -3.34 -22.77 13.19
N THR A 272 -4.04 -23.15 14.26
CA THR A 272 -5.04 -24.22 14.24
C THR A 272 -6.40 -23.63 14.56
N PHE A 273 -7.41 -24.02 13.78
CA PHE A 273 -8.80 -23.60 13.97
C PHE A 273 -9.74 -24.80 13.85
N ALA A 274 -10.95 -24.66 14.40
CA ALA A 274 -12.00 -25.65 14.28
C ALA A 274 -12.85 -25.37 13.03
N LEU A 275 -13.00 -26.35 12.16
CA LEU A 275 -13.77 -26.21 10.93
C LEU A 275 -15.27 -26.09 11.24
N ILE A 276 -15.86 -24.93 10.96
CA ILE A 276 -17.30 -24.71 11.17
C ILE A 276 -18.16 -25.22 10.00
N TYR A 277 -19.44 -25.47 10.28
CA TYR A 277 -20.38 -26.08 9.33
C TYR A 277 -20.53 -25.31 8.00
N PRO A 278 -20.69 -23.96 7.99
CA PRO A 278 -20.79 -23.21 6.74
C PRO A 278 -19.62 -23.44 5.79
N HIS A 279 -18.39 -23.37 6.31
CA HIS A 279 -17.15 -23.57 5.57
C HIS A 279 -16.96 -25.00 5.09
N LEU A 280 -17.27 -26.00 5.92
CA LEU A 280 -17.30 -27.40 5.47
C LEU A 280 -18.29 -27.59 4.30
N ARG A 281 -19.49 -27.03 4.41
CA ARG A 281 -20.54 -27.14 3.39
C ARG A 281 -20.28 -26.31 2.15
N ALA A 282 -19.46 -25.27 2.21
CA ALA A 282 -19.02 -24.48 1.08
C ALA A 282 -17.71 -25.01 0.45
N GLY A 283 -16.94 -25.83 1.17
CA GLY A 283 -15.60 -26.23 0.73
C GLY A 283 -14.60 -25.08 0.81
N THR A 284 -14.81 -24.19 1.78
CA THR A 284 -14.04 -22.96 1.99
C THR A 284 -13.46 -22.92 3.40
N LEU A 285 -12.59 -21.95 3.67
CA LEU A 285 -11.98 -21.68 4.98
C LEU A 285 -12.20 -20.21 5.35
N PRO A 286 -12.53 -19.88 6.62
CA PRO A 286 -12.75 -18.49 7.04
C PRO A 286 -11.44 -17.71 7.00
N LEU A 287 -11.45 -16.49 6.47
CA LEU A 287 -10.29 -15.60 6.51
C LEU A 287 -10.41 -14.66 7.73
N SER A 288 -10.34 -15.25 8.93
CA SER A 288 -10.36 -14.48 10.16
C SER A 288 -9.11 -13.61 10.32
N LYS A 289 -9.14 -12.65 11.26
CA LYS A 289 -7.97 -11.78 11.54
C LYS A 289 -6.71 -12.57 11.93
N ARG A 290 -6.85 -13.79 12.48
CA ARG A 290 -5.74 -14.69 12.81
C ARG A 290 -5.20 -15.45 11.59
N LEU A 291 -6.07 -15.79 10.65
CA LEU A 291 -5.72 -16.54 9.44
C LEU A 291 -5.19 -15.63 8.33
N LEU A 292 -5.63 -14.37 8.27
CA LEU A 292 -5.25 -13.38 7.26
C LEU A 292 -3.72 -13.31 6.98
N PRO A 293 -2.81 -13.32 7.98
CA PRO A 293 -1.36 -13.21 7.74
C PRO A 293 -0.70 -14.43 7.09
N PHE A 294 -1.42 -15.55 6.91
CA PHE A 294 -0.93 -16.75 6.25
C PHE A 294 -1.21 -16.78 4.76
N PHE A 295 -2.16 -15.98 4.29
CA PHE A 295 -2.59 -15.96 2.90
C PHE A 295 -2.01 -14.77 2.14
N PRO A 296 -1.80 -14.90 0.82
CA PRO A 296 -1.33 -13.79 0.01
C PRO A 296 -2.37 -12.67 -0.04
N THR A 297 -1.88 -11.44 -0.09
CA THR A 297 -2.68 -10.22 -0.26
C THR A 297 -2.48 -9.67 -1.67
N ALA A 298 -3.36 -8.74 -2.08
CA ALA A 298 -3.21 -7.98 -3.31
C ALA A 298 -3.52 -6.50 -3.06
N TYR A 299 -3.00 -5.63 -3.94
CA TYR A 299 -3.21 -4.20 -3.82
C TYR A 299 -4.63 -3.79 -4.23
N GLU A 300 -5.14 -4.34 -5.33
CA GLU A 300 -6.41 -3.92 -5.94
C GLU A 300 -7.37 -5.09 -6.13
N SER A 301 -6.83 -6.27 -6.41
CA SER A 301 -7.56 -7.47 -6.80
C SER A 301 -8.52 -7.92 -5.69
N PRO A 302 -9.82 -8.08 -6.00
CA PRO A 302 -10.80 -8.56 -5.02
C PRO A 302 -10.58 -10.03 -4.68
N ARG A 303 -9.90 -10.77 -5.56
CA ARG A 303 -9.58 -12.17 -5.40
C ARG A 303 -8.14 -12.47 -5.80
N VAL A 304 -7.55 -13.48 -5.17
CA VAL A 304 -6.15 -13.86 -5.37
C VAL A 304 -6.04 -15.36 -5.55
N ARG A 305 -5.45 -15.80 -6.65
CA ARG A 305 -5.09 -17.20 -6.89
C ARG A 305 -3.76 -17.51 -6.21
N PHE A 306 -3.74 -18.62 -5.46
CA PHE A 306 -2.54 -19.11 -4.79
C PHE A 306 -2.56 -20.64 -4.70
N THR A 307 -1.48 -21.24 -4.24
CA THR A 307 -1.38 -22.70 -4.16
C THR A 307 -1.51 -23.18 -2.72
N LEU A 308 -2.45 -24.09 -2.50
CA LEU A 308 -2.56 -24.84 -1.25
C LEU A 308 -1.71 -26.11 -1.38
N VAL A 309 -1.00 -26.46 -0.31
CA VAL A 309 -0.17 -27.67 -0.24
C VAL A 309 -0.62 -28.51 0.93
N ASP A 310 -1.02 -29.75 0.69
CA ASP A 310 -1.32 -30.69 1.76
C ASP A 310 -0.05 -31.07 2.53
N GLY A 311 0.03 -30.71 3.81
CA GLY A 311 1.19 -30.97 4.65
C GLY A 311 1.51 -32.45 4.89
N LYS A 312 0.59 -33.38 4.58
CA LYS A 312 0.83 -34.84 4.68
C LYS A 312 1.26 -35.48 3.38
N THR A 313 0.68 -35.05 2.26
CA THR A 313 0.86 -35.70 0.95
C THR A 313 1.71 -34.90 -0.02
N ASP A 314 2.02 -33.64 0.31
CA ASP A 314 2.66 -32.65 -0.57
C ASP A 314 1.87 -32.39 -1.87
N LYS A 315 0.58 -32.79 -1.90
CA LYS A 315 -0.30 -32.55 -3.04
C LYS A 315 -0.62 -31.07 -3.12
N LYS A 316 -0.26 -30.45 -4.25
CA LYS A 316 -0.61 -29.08 -4.59
C LYS A 316 -2.03 -29.02 -5.12
N MET A 317 -2.80 -28.05 -4.65
CA MET A 317 -4.17 -27.81 -5.08
C MET A 317 -4.43 -26.31 -5.27
N PRO A 318 -5.32 -25.93 -6.20
CA PRO A 318 -5.65 -24.54 -6.44
C PRO A 318 -6.41 -23.95 -5.26
N GLY A 319 -5.94 -22.81 -4.74
CA GLY A 319 -6.61 -22.02 -3.71
C GLY A 319 -6.97 -20.63 -4.23
N TRP A 320 -8.09 -20.09 -3.75
CA TRP A 320 -8.55 -18.74 -4.07
C TRP A 320 -8.87 -17.98 -2.80
N VAL A 321 -8.25 -16.82 -2.59
CA VAL A 321 -8.67 -15.88 -1.55
C VAL A 321 -9.75 -14.98 -2.15
N VAL A 322 -10.94 -14.96 -1.57
CA VAL A 322 -12.01 -14.02 -1.92
C VAL A 322 -12.03 -12.95 -0.83
N ARG A 323 -11.34 -11.83 -1.08
CA ARG A 323 -11.04 -10.82 -0.06
C ARG A 323 -12.26 -10.02 0.36
N GLU A 324 -13.13 -9.71 -0.61
CA GLU A 324 -14.35 -8.93 -0.36
C GLU A 324 -15.27 -9.58 0.68
N HIS A 325 -15.33 -10.91 0.67
CA HIS A 325 -16.19 -11.70 1.54
C HIS A 325 -15.44 -12.49 2.63
N GLY A 326 -14.10 -12.37 2.69
CA GLY A 326 -13.31 -12.91 3.78
C GLY A 326 -13.23 -14.44 3.83
N TYR A 327 -13.10 -15.15 2.71
CA TYR A 327 -12.90 -16.60 2.75
C TYR A 327 -11.91 -17.11 1.70
N VAL A 328 -11.46 -18.35 1.90
CA VAL A 328 -10.59 -19.08 0.99
C VAL A 328 -11.36 -20.25 0.37
N SER A 329 -11.37 -20.38 -0.95
CA SER A 329 -12.01 -21.47 -1.68
C SER A 329 -10.99 -22.48 -2.24
N GLY A 330 -11.46 -23.68 -2.59
CA GLY A 330 -10.66 -24.77 -3.17
C GLY A 330 -10.44 -25.99 -2.26
N LEU A 331 -11.18 -26.10 -1.15
CA LEU A 331 -10.94 -27.14 -0.13
C LEU A 331 -11.97 -28.26 -0.12
N ARG A 332 -12.98 -28.22 -0.99
CA ARG A 332 -14.07 -29.20 -1.06
C ARG A 332 -13.58 -30.64 -1.11
N ASP A 333 -12.78 -30.94 -2.13
CA ASP A 333 -12.30 -32.30 -2.38
C ASP A 333 -11.34 -32.73 -1.27
N TRP A 334 -10.50 -31.80 -0.78
CA TRP A 334 -9.57 -32.07 0.32
C TRP A 334 -10.31 -32.41 1.63
N TYR A 335 -11.42 -31.74 1.93
CA TYR A 335 -12.27 -32.07 3.09
C TYR A 335 -12.89 -33.47 2.97
N ASN A 336 -13.37 -33.83 1.77
CA ASN A 336 -13.95 -35.14 1.51
C ASN A 336 -12.88 -36.25 1.62
N ASP A 337 -11.72 -36.06 1.01
CA ASP A 337 -10.60 -37.00 1.01
C ASP A 337 -10.08 -37.28 2.44
N ASN A 338 -10.10 -36.26 3.32
CA ASN A 338 -9.67 -36.38 4.71
C ASN A 338 -10.81 -36.73 5.68
N GLY A 339 -12.05 -36.87 5.20
CA GLY A 339 -13.22 -37.21 6.03
C GLY A 339 -13.53 -36.19 7.12
N LEU A 340 -13.32 -34.89 6.84
CA LEU A 340 -13.53 -33.84 7.84
C LEU A 340 -15.02 -33.65 8.15
N MET A 341 -15.29 -33.35 9.42
CA MET A 341 -16.61 -33.04 9.98
C MET A 341 -16.59 -31.69 10.70
N PRO A 342 -17.75 -31.07 11.00
CA PRO A 342 -17.77 -29.85 11.80
C PRO A 342 -17.06 -30.07 13.14
N GLY A 343 -16.21 -29.13 13.54
CA GLY A 343 -15.33 -29.23 14.71
C GLY A 343 -13.99 -29.94 14.46
N SER A 344 -13.73 -30.46 13.25
CA SER A 344 -12.40 -30.99 12.92
C SER A 344 -11.35 -29.90 12.98
N LEU A 345 -10.19 -30.20 13.55
CA LEU A 345 -9.09 -29.26 13.66
C LEU A 345 -8.29 -29.24 12.35
N VAL A 346 -8.13 -28.04 11.80
CA VAL A 346 -7.32 -27.80 10.60
C VAL A 346 -6.19 -26.86 10.98
N ARG A 347 -4.98 -27.22 10.56
CA ARG A 347 -3.77 -26.46 10.80
C ARG A 347 -3.29 -25.81 9.51
N ILE A 348 -2.96 -24.52 9.59
CA ILE A 348 -2.40 -23.71 8.52
C ILE A 348 -0.98 -23.30 8.89
N ARG A 349 -0.05 -23.40 7.94
CA ARG A 349 1.36 -23.03 8.09
C ARG A 349 1.85 -22.24 6.89
N ARG A 350 2.82 -21.35 7.13
CA ARG A 350 3.53 -20.66 6.04
C ARG A 350 4.39 -21.68 5.29
N SER A 351 4.41 -21.57 3.97
CA SER A 351 5.41 -22.25 3.14
C SER A 351 6.68 -21.40 3.07
N GLU A 352 7.82 -22.05 2.84
CA GLU A 352 9.06 -21.36 2.45
C GLU A 352 8.94 -20.73 1.04
N ASN A 353 8.05 -21.28 0.20
CA ASN A 353 7.80 -20.79 -1.15
C ASN A 353 6.75 -19.67 -1.14
N PRO A 354 7.06 -18.47 -1.70
CA PRO A 354 6.09 -17.39 -1.81
C PRO A 354 4.89 -17.79 -2.68
N GLY A 355 3.67 -17.62 -2.13
CA GLY A 355 2.42 -17.96 -2.82
C GLY A 355 1.92 -19.39 -2.56
N GLU A 356 2.61 -20.14 -1.71
CA GLU A 356 2.16 -21.44 -1.20
C GLU A 356 1.72 -21.35 0.27
N VAL A 357 0.63 -22.02 0.61
CA VAL A 357 0.14 -22.14 2.00
C VAL A 357 -0.05 -23.61 2.31
N ILE A 358 0.51 -24.06 3.43
CA ILE A 358 0.43 -25.45 3.85
C ILE A 358 -0.83 -25.64 4.70
N ILE A 359 -1.65 -26.63 4.34
CA ILE A 359 -2.86 -27.03 5.07
C ILE A 359 -2.74 -28.47 5.53
N GLU A 360 -3.16 -28.75 6.77
CA GLU A 360 -3.07 -30.07 7.36
C GLU A 360 -4.27 -30.40 8.24
N ALA A 361 -4.90 -31.55 7.98
CA ALA A 361 -5.98 -32.08 8.80
C ALA A 361 -5.42 -32.74 10.07
N GLN A 362 -5.80 -32.22 11.24
CA GLN A 362 -5.54 -32.91 12.51
C GLN A 362 -6.61 -33.98 12.74
N THR A 363 -6.39 -35.14 12.14
CA THR A 363 -7.21 -36.32 12.35
C THR A 363 -6.94 -36.86 13.75
N TYR A 364 -7.77 -36.50 14.73
CA TYR A 364 -7.74 -37.16 16.04
C TYR A 364 -8.11 -38.64 15.84
N ARG A 365 -7.35 -39.57 16.43
CA ARG A 365 -7.84 -40.96 16.53
C ARG A 365 -9.12 -40.90 17.35
N SER A 366 -10.24 -41.34 16.80
CA SER A 366 -11.50 -41.47 17.53
C SER A 366 -11.25 -42.18 18.86
N THR A 367 -11.12 -41.41 19.94
CA THR A 367 -11.62 -41.85 21.23
C THR A 367 -13.12 -41.97 21.02
N LYS A 368 -13.73 -43.05 21.51
CA LYS A 368 -15.18 -43.28 21.42
C LYS A 368 -15.93 -42.20 22.24
N ASP A 369 -15.98 -40.98 21.74
CA ASP A 369 -16.90 -39.98 22.24
C ASP A 369 -18.25 -40.25 21.59
N ARG A 370 -19.23 -40.49 22.46
CA ARG A 370 -20.60 -40.81 22.10
C ARG A 370 -21.27 -39.56 21.56
N VAL A 371 -21.23 -39.36 20.24
CA VAL A 371 -21.94 -38.27 19.57
C VAL A 371 -23.38 -38.72 19.32
N ARG A 372 -24.34 -38.07 19.99
CA ARG A 372 -25.77 -38.29 19.72
C ARG A 372 -26.07 -37.78 18.31
N THR A 373 -26.36 -38.70 17.40
CA THR A 373 -26.66 -38.36 16.01
C THR A 373 -28.17 -38.42 15.80
N VAL A 374 -28.74 -37.43 15.13
CA VAL A 374 -30.15 -37.45 14.71
C VAL A 374 -30.23 -37.97 13.29
N ILE A 375 -30.97 -39.05 13.09
CA ILE A 375 -31.28 -39.63 11.79
C ILE A 375 -32.73 -39.29 11.48
N VAL A 376 -32.97 -38.66 10.33
CA VAL A 376 -34.32 -38.40 9.82
C VAL A 376 -34.65 -39.47 8.79
N GLY A 377 -35.63 -40.32 9.09
CA GLY A 377 -36.13 -41.35 8.19
C GLY A 377 -36.86 -40.76 6.98
N ALA A 378 -37.01 -41.55 5.91
CA ALA A 378 -37.74 -41.15 4.71
C ALA A 378 -39.25 -40.89 4.96
N ASP A 379 -39.75 -41.33 6.12
CA ASP A 379 -41.09 -41.08 6.65
C ASP A 379 -41.19 -39.80 7.51
N GLY A 380 -40.09 -39.04 7.65
CA GLY A 380 -40.01 -37.86 8.50
C GLY A 380 -39.82 -38.18 9.99
N GLY A 381 -39.64 -39.46 10.36
CA GLY A 381 -39.37 -39.88 11.73
C GLY A 381 -37.98 -39.43 12.18
N VAL A 382 -37.90 -38.76 13.33
CA VAL A 382 -36.64 -38.33 13.93
C VAL A 382 -36.18 -39.38 14.93
N VAL A 383 -35.07 -40.05 14.64
CA VAL A 383 -34.48 -41.08 15.50
C VAL A 383 -33.15 -40.60 16.05
N PHE A 384 -33.01 -40.60 17.38
CA PHE A 384 -31.73 -40.35 18.04
C PHE A 384 -30.93 -41.66 18.10
N ALA A 385 -29.85 -41.74 17.34
CA ALA A 385 -28.87 -42.81 17.41
C ALA A 385 -27.74 -42.42 18.39
N MET A 386 -27.35 -43.38 19.24
CA MET A 386 -26.25 -43.24 20.22
C MET A 386 -24.94 -43.80 19.70
#